data_AF-A0A7Y6DVR1-F1
#
_entry.id   AF-A0A7Y6DVR1-F1
#
_cell.length_a   1.000
_cell.length_b   1.000
_cell.length_c   1.000
_cell.angle_alpha   90.00
_cell.angle_beta   90.00
_cell.angle_gamma   90.00
#
_symmetry.space_group_name_H-M   'P 1'
#
loop_
_entity.id
_entity.type
_entity.pdbx_description
1 polymer ?
#
loop_
_entity_poly.entity_id
_entity_poly.type
_entity_poly.pdbx_seq_one_letter_code
_entity_poly.pdbx_strand_id
1 'polypeptide(L)'
;MQSSTSASPRAHTAGDGSCDLSAELARILDDRAVTVRFHPVIELATGDVVGLKASAHGPDGSPLHLPADLFAAAAVDGRTGELDWVCRAMAFRAFLAAELPPSMSLFVTMEPEALAVPCPLDLAGIVSVAESRLRVFVGINERELALDPGGLLAAADRAVNVGWGIAIEDVGASRAPLALLPVVGADLITLDLRLLVQRTDDDAAAITLAVLQQVELTGAALLVEGVESEADLQWARALGATYGRGSHLGDATAITERLPAPRTVVPMLARADVDAPFASPFDLVADAPNRRASEANLSRLMQAVYRTALTPGAAPVILAGGGRSDQPDESSAEGFPAPATMPLLLVLFGTGLPQEPLPGLRGVRVRRDDPLAADRFLIVLSEAGAFAVLARSDRADPGREVEIVLTQDPDLVHSMARQLIRRIPSSGGSNDALPGPETPASGPEVTVDGHAPDGDAAPGRGGWRSRLGRRV
;
A
#
# COMPACT_ATOMS: atom_id res chain seq x y z
N MET A 1 -54.52 -27.39 -36.95
CA MET A 1 -53.60 -26.80 -37.95
C MET A 1 -53.42 -25.33 -37.61
N GLN A 2 -52.30 -24.98 -37.00
CA GLN A 2 -51.47 -23.82 -37.35
C GLN A 2 -50.25 -23.84 -36.42
N SER A 3 -49.10 -23.68 -37.06
CA SER A 3 -47.77 -24.10 -36.64
C SER A 3 -47.03 -22.91 -36.04
N SER A 4 -46.52 -23.05 -34.82
CA SER A 4 -45.66 -22.04 -34.20
C SER A 4 -44.20 -22.50 -34.30
N THR A 5 -43.45 -21.86 -35.19
CA THR A 5 -42.05 -22.14 -35.49
C THR A 5 -41.14 -21.71 -34.35
N SER A 6 -40.33 -22.64 -33.83
CA SER A 6 -39.27 -22.35 -32.86
C SER A 6 -38.08 -21.65 -33.55
N ALA A 7 -37.67 -20.49 -33.05
CA ALA A 7 -36.40 -19.87 -33.39
C ALA A 7 -35.35 -20.23 -32.33
N SER A 8 -34.29 -20.94 -32.75
CA SER A 8 -33.11 -21.22 -31.94
C SER A 8 -32.29 -19.93 -31.69
N PRO A 9 -31.58 -19.83 -30.55
CA PRO A 9 -30.72 -18.70 -30.28
C PRO A 9 -29.47 -18.77 -31.18
N ARG A 10 -29.17 -17.66 -31.88
CA ARG A 10 -27.92 -17.48 -32.62
C ARG A 10 -26.75 -17.50 -31.65
N ALA A 11 -25.82 -18.43 -31.88
CA ALA A 11 -24.50 -18.41 -31.27
C ALA A 11 -23.82 -17.06 -31.56
N HIS A 12 -23.50 -16.30 -30.52
CA HIS A 12 -22.60 -15.16 -30.61
C HIS A 12 -21.18 -15.69 -30.87
N THR A 13 -20.63 -15.32 -32.02
CA THR A 13 -19.23 -15.51 -32.39
C THR A 13 -18.36 -14.61 -31.51
N ALA A 14 -17.81 -15.14 -30.43
CA ALA A 14 -16.90 -14.45 -29.52
C ALA A 14 -15.46 -14.28 -30.07
N GLY A 15 -15.27 -14.32 -31.40
CA GLY A 15 -13.94 -14.42 -32.02
C GLY A 15 -13.42 -13.18 -32.77
N ASP A 16 -14.28 -12.21 -33.10
CA ASP A 16 -13.93 -11.14 -34.05
C ASP A 16 -13.57 -9.80 -33.36
N GLY A 17 -14.21 -9.46 -32.24
CA GLY A 17 -13.98 -8.18 -31.56
C GLY A 17 -12.70 -8.11 -30.70
N SER A 18 -12.21 -9.25 -30.20
CA SER A 18 -10.99 -9.30 -29.37
C SER A 18 -9.73 -9.00 -30.18
N CYS A 19 -9.67 -9.45 -31.43
CA CYS A 19 -8.54 -9.24 -32.33
C CYS A 19 -8.38 -7.77 -32.73
N ASP A 20 -9.50 -7.05 -32.85
CA ASP A 20 -9.55 -5.63 -33.19
C ASP A 20 -9.07 -4.74 -32.03
N LEU A 21 -9.49 -5.05 -30.80
CA LEU A 21 -9.06 -4.30 -29.60
C LEU A 21 -7.57 -4.46 -29.29
N SER A 22 -7.01 -5.67 -29.40
CA SER A 22 -5.57 -5.88 -29.21
C SER A 22 -4.73 -5.16 -30.26
N ALA A 23 -5.19 -5.11 -31.52
CA ALA A 23 -4.52 -4.38 -32.59
C ALA A 23 -4.58 -2.85 -32.36
N GLU A 24 -5.72 -2.33 -31.92
CA GLU A 24 -5.87 -0.91 -31.57
C GLU A 24 -5.04 -0.53 -30.35
N LEU A 25 -5.00 -1.38 -29.31
CA LEU A 25 -4.12 -1.18 -28.16
C LEU A 25 -2.65 -1.14 -28.58
N ALA A 26 -2.22 -2.08 -29.41
CA ALA A 26 -0.85 -2.10 -29.91
C ALA A 26 -0.50 -0.81 -30.65
N ARG A 27 -1.39 -0.33 -31.53
CA ARG A 27 -1.23 0.94 -32.22
C ARG A 27 -1.15 2.12 -31.24
N ILE A 28 -2.03 2.18 -30.24
CA ILE A 28 -2.01 3.24 -29.21
C ILE A 28 -0.69 3.25 -28.46
N LEU A 29 -0.19 2.08 -28.08
CA LEU A 29 1.08 1.95 -27.38
C LEU A 29 2.24 2.36 -28.31
N ASP A 30 2.35 1.79 -29.50
CA ASP A 30 3.45 2.05 -30.45
C ASP A 30 3.52 3.52 -30.86
N ASP A 31 2.38 4.16 -31.13
CA ASP A 31 2.29 5.58 -31.49
C ASP A 31 2.34 6.52 -30.28
N ARG A 32 2.35 5.97 -29.05
CA ARG A 32 2.18 6.72 -27.79
C ARG A 32 0.92 7.61 -27.82
N ALA A 33 -0.16 7.13 -28.45
CA ALA A 33 -1.38 7.88 -28.73
C ALA A 33 -2.31 7.97 -27.51
N VAL A 34 -1.76 8.43 -26.38
CA VAL A 34 -2.48 8.70 -25.14
C VAL A 34 -2.57 10.21 -24.94
N THR A 35 -3.77 10.69 -24.67
CA THR A 35 -4.03 12.09 -24.31
C THR A 35 -4.25 12.19 -22.80
N VAL A 36 -3.89 13.34 -22.22
CA VAL A 36 -4.00 13.55 -20.77
C VAL A 36 -4.84 14.78 -20.48
N ARG A 37 -5.82 14.61 -19.59
CA ARG A 37 -6.61 15.70 -19.01
C ARG A 37 -6.25 15.84 -17.54
N PHE A 38 -6.32 17.07 -17.03
CA PHE A 38 -5.94 17.40 -15.68
C PHE A 38 -7.13 17.94 -14.90
N HIS A 39 -7.41 17.32 -13.77
CA HIS A 39 -8.41 17.78 -12.82
C HIS A 39 -7.74 18.66 -11.75
N PRO A 40 -8.28 19.84 -11.45
CA PRO A 40 -7.74 20.68 -10.40
C PRO A 40 -7.96 20.05 -9.02
N VAL A 41 -6.91 20.07 -8.19
CA VAL A 41 -6.97 19.76 -6.77
C VAL A 41 -6.94 21.08 -6.01
N ILE A 42 -8.03 21.35 -5.28
CA ILE A 42 -8.27 22.64 -4.62
C ILE A 42 -8.02 22.53 -3.12
N GLU A 43 -7.29 23.47 -2.53
CA GLU A 43 -7.26 23.65 -1.07
C GLU A 43 -8.57 24.30 -0.61
N LEU A 44 -9.37 23.57 0.18
CA LEU A 44 -10.76 23.94 0.46
C LEU A 44 -10.91 25.20 1.32
N ALA A 45 -9.86 25.57 2.05
CA ALA A 45 -9.81 26.76 2.90
C ALA A 45 -9.59 28.05 2.09
N THR A 46 -8.79 27.98 1.03
CA THR A 46 -8.33 29.15 0.27
C THR A 46 -8.93 29.26 -1.12
N GLY A 47 -9.36 28.13 -1.70
CA GLY A 47 -9.79 28.02 -3.09
C GLY A 47 -8.62 27.92 -4.09
N ASP A 48 -7.38 27.80 -3.62
CA ASP A 48 -6.21 27.74 -4.50
C ASP A 48 -6.10 26.37 -5.17
N VAL A 49 -5.71 26.36 -6.45
CA VAL A 49 -5.26 25.13 -7.13
C VAL A 49 -3.86 24.78 -6.63
N VAL A 50 -3.74 23.71 -5.85
CA VAL A 50 -2.47 23.23 -5.26
C VAL A 50 -1.83 22.10 -6.04
N GLY A 51 -2.60 21.47 -6.92
CA GLY A 51 -2.11 20.42 -7.80
C GLY A 51 -3.12 20.04 -8.88
N LEU A 52 -2.69 19.13 -9.73
CA LEU A 52 -3.46 18.62 -10.86
C LEU A 52 -3.40 17.09 -10.85
N LYS A 53 -4.56 16.43 -10.93
CA LYS A 53 -4.63 14.98 -11.14
C LYS A 53 -4.77 14.63 -12.60
N ALA A 54 -3.83 13.84 -13.11
CA ALA A 54 -3.83 13.39 -14.48
C ALA A 54 -4.84 12.25 -14.69
N SER A 55 -5.59 12.32 -15.79
CA SER A 55 -6.44 11.26 -16.32
C SER A 55 -6.02 10.99 -17.75
N ALA A 56 -5.58 9.75 -18.03
CA ALA A 56 -5.10 9.33 -19.34
C ALA A 56 -6.22 8.68 -20.15
N HIS A 57 -6.36 9.10 -21.40
CA HIS A 57 -7.40 8.64 -22.33
C HIS A 57 -6.77 8.14 -23.62
N GLY A 58 -7.34 7.09 -24.21
CA GLY A 58 -7.01 6.71 -25.57
C GLY A 58 -7.52 7.76 -26.58
N PRO A 59 -7.23 7.58 -27.88
CA PRO A 59 -7.59 8.53 -28.92
C PRO A 59 -9.10 8.77 -29.00
N ASP A 60 -9.51 10.01 -29.29
CA ASP A 60 -10.92 10.32 -29.54
C ASP A 60 -11.48 9.47 -30.68
N GLY A 61 -12.65 8.87 -30.46
CA GLY A 61 -13.30 7.99 -31.43
C GLY A 61 -12.77 6.56 -31.47
N SER A 62 -11.71 6.24 -30.70
CA SER A 62 -11.27 4.86 -30.48
C SER A 62 -12.23 4.12 -29.54
N PRO A 63 -12.45 2.80 -29.71
CA PRO A 63 -13.12 1.99 -28.70
C PRO A 63 -12.38 1.97 -27.36
N LEU A 64 -11.09 2.33 -27.35
CA LEU A 64 -10.24 2.44 -26.15
C LEU A 64 -10.06 3.89 -25.68
N HIS A 65 -10.97 4.80 -26.02
CA HIS A 65 -10.89 6.19 -25.57
C HIS A 65 -11.02 6.32 -24.04
N LEU A 66 -11.95 5.57 -23.43
CA LEU A 66 -12.19 5.65 -22.00
C LEU A 66 -11.09 4.91 -21.23
N PRO A 67 -10.62 5.44 -20.08
CA PRO A 67 -9.56 4.81 -19.30
C PRO A 67 -9.91 3.38 -18.90
N ALA A 68 -11.16 3.14 -18.48
CA ALA A 68 -11.61 1.81 -18.07
C ALA A 68 -11.46 0.76 -19.18
N ASP A 69 -11.86 1.10 -20.41
CA ASP A 69 -11.78 0.19 -21.56
C ASP A 69 -10.32 -0.01 -22.00
N LEU A 70 -9.52 1.05 -21.98
CA LEU A 70 -8.10 1.02 -22.33
C LEU A 70 -7.29 0.11 -21.38
N PHE A 71 -7.48 0.26 -20.07
CA PHE A 71 -6.81 -0.57 -19.08
C PHE A 71 -7.36 -2.01 -19.06
N ALA A 72 -8.65 -2.21 -19.31
CA ALA A 72 -9.22 -3.55 -19.45
C ALA A 72 -8.60 -4.31 -20.64
N ALA A 73 -8.44 -3.66 -21.80
CA ALA A 73 -7.76 -4.25 -22.95
C ALA A 73 -6.29 -4.56 -22.65
N ALA A 74 -5.57 -3.64 -21.99
CA ALA A 74 -4.18 -3.86 -21.60
C ALA A 74 -4.01 -5.02 -20.61
N ALA A 75 -4.95 -5.20 -19.68
CA ALA A 75 -4.95 -6.33 -18.76
C ALA A 75 -5.14 -7.66 -19.48
N VAL A 76 -6.06 -7.74 -20.46
CA VAL A 76 -6.28 -8.94 -21.28
C VAL A 76 -5.02 -9.32 -22.08
N ASP A 77 -4.31 -8.32 -22.62
CA ASP A 77 -3.09 -8.53 -23.40
C ASP A 77 -1.82 -8.66 -22.54
N GLY A 78 -1.91 -8.51 -21.21
CA GLY A 78 -0.77 -8.54 -20.31
C GLY A 78 0.19 -7.35 -20.49
N ARG A 79 -0.30 -6.20 -20.97
CA ARG A 79 0.47 -4.98 -21.27
C ARG A 79 0.15 -3.80 -20.33
N THR A 80 -0.53 -4.04 -19.20
CA THR A 80 -0.87 -3.00 -18.21
C THR A 80 0.33 -2.17 -17.79
N GLY A 81 1.45 -2.81 -17.44
CA GLY A 81 2.66 -2.09 -17.02
C GLY A 81 3.27 -1.21 -18.11
N GLU A 82 3.19 -1.62 -19.38
CA GLU A 82 3.65 -0.80 -20.51
C GLU A 82 2.72 0.42 -20.72
N LEU A 83 1.41 0.20 -20.66
CA LEU A 83 0.42 1.27 -20.76
C LEU A 83 0.59 2.30 -19.63
N ASP A 84 0.79 1.85 -18.39
CA ASP A 84 1.05 2.74 -17.25
C ASP A 84 2.27 3.65 -17.50
N TRP A 85 3.38 3.09 -18.01
CA TRP A 85 4.56 3.87 -18.38
C TRP A 85 4.22 4.94 -19.43
N VAL A 86 3.44 4.59 -20.46
CA VAL A 86 3.00 5.54 -21.49
C VAL A 86 2.14 6.64 -20.86
N CYS A 87 1.13 6.29 -20.07
CA CYS A 87 0.23 7.24 -19.41
C CYS A 87 1.00 8.25 -18.53
N ARG A 88 1.87 7.76 -17.64
CA ARG A 88 2.68 8.63 -16.76
C ARG A 88 3.64 9.50 -17.56
N ALA A 89 4.32 8.94 -18.57
CA ALA A 89 5.23 9.71 -19.41
C ALA A 89 4.49 10.83 -20.15
N MET A 90 3.30 10.58 -20.69
CA MET A 90 2.49 11.60 -21.36
C MET A 90 2.00 12.67 -20.38
N ALA A 91 1.62 12.29 -19.16
CA ALA A 91 1.27 13.24 -18.11
C ALA A 91 2.47 14.14 -17.73
N PHE A 92 3.65 13.55 -17.56
CA PHE A 92 4.89 14.29 -17.28
C PHE A 92 5.25 15.24 -18.41
N ARG A 93 5.16 14.81 -19.69
CA ARG A 93 5.40 15.68 -20.86
C ARG A 93 4.48 16.89 -20.83
N ALA A 94 3.18 16.68 -20.68
CA ALA A 94 2.19 17.74 -20.68
C ALA A 94 2.39 18.72 -19.50
N PHE A 95 2.65 18.19 -18.31
CA PHE A 95 2.87 18.99 -17.11
C PHE A 95 4.16 19.83 -17.18
N LEU A 96 5.26 19.25 -17.68
CA LEU A 96 6.53 19.95 -17.87
C LEU A 96 6.43 21.03 -18.94
N ALA A 97 5.72 20.76 -20.05
CA ALA A 97 5.52 21.72 -21.13
C ALA A 97 4.69 22.94 -20.70
N ALA A 98 3.84 22.79 -19.69
CA ALA A 98 3.03 23.87 -19.15
C ALA A 98 3.82 24.88 -18.28
N GLU A 99 5.08 24.58 -17.94
CA GLU A 99 5.95 25.45 -17.13
C GLU A 99 5.30 25.95 -15.82
N LEU A 100 4.54 25.06 -15.17
CA LEU A 100 3.85 25.39 -13.92
C LEU A 100 4.84 25.69 -12.79
N PRO A 101 4.42 26.46 -11.76
CA PRO A 101 5.23 26.73 -10.59
C PRO A 101 5.76 25.42 -9.95
N PRO A 102 7.02 25.36 -9.48
CA PRO A 102 7.58 24.14 -8.89
C PRO A 102 6.84 23.62 -7.65
N SER A 103 6.03 24.46 -7.01
CA SER A 103 5.16 24.11 -5.88
C SER A 103 3.88 23.37 -6.29
N MET A 104 3.52 23.38 -7.58
CA MET A 104 2.35 22.70 -8.11
C MET A 104 2.56 21.19 -8.08
N SER A 105 1.64 20.46 -7.45
CA SER A 105 1.73 19.01 -7.34
C SER A 105 1.07 18.31 -8.53
N LEU A 106 1.62 17.20 -8.98
CA LEU A 106 1.03 16.32 -10.00
C LEU A 106 0.59 15.01 -9.33
N PHE A 107 -0.67 14.63 -9.46
CA PHE A 107 -1.17 13.34 -9.00
C PHE A 107 -1.28 12.38 -10.20
N VAL A 108 -0.67 11.20 -10.06
CA VAL A 108 -0.76 10.12 -11.05
C VAL A 108 -1.04 8.81 -10.34
N THR A 109 -1.90 7.98 -10.92
CA THR A 109 -2.06 6.59 -10.50
C THR A 109 -0.88 5.76 -11.04
N MET A 110 -0.45 4.74 -10.31
CA MET A 110 0.58 3.81 -10.74
C MET A 110 0.07 2.38 -10.60
N GLU A 111 0.12 1.62 -11.70
CA GLU A 111 -0.14 0.18 -11.66
C GLU A 111 1.11 -0.60 -11.20
N PRO A 112 0.99 -1.64 -10.37
CA PRO A 112 2.11 -2.40 -9.83
C PRO A 112 2.83 -3.21 -10.90
N GLU A 113 2.12 -3.64 -11.96
CA GLU A 113 2.71 -4.32 -13.10
C GLU A 113 3.80 -3.45 -13.76
N ALA A 114 3.71 -2.12 -13.66
CA ALA A 114 4.73 -1.21 -14.17
C ALA A 114 6.08 -1.33 -13.44
N LEU A 115 6.11 -1.89 -12.23
CA LEU A 115 7.34 -2.16 -11.47
C LEU A 115 8.04 -3.42 -11.94
N ALA A 116 7.27 -4.38 -12.44
CA ALA A 116 7.78 -5.64 -12.97
C ALA A 116 8.33 -5.50 -14.39
N VAL A 117 8.00 -4.41 -15.10
CA VAL A 117 8.45 -4.15 -16.47
C VAL A 117 9.35 -2.91 -16.55
N PRO A 118 10.44 -2.94 -17.35
CA PRO A 118 11.31 -1.79 -17.52
C PRO A 118 10.59 -0.66 -18.26
N CYS A 119 10.91 0.58 -17.91
CA CYS A 119 10.45 1.75 -18.65
C CYS A 119 10.91 1.67 -20.12
N PRO A 120 10.02 1.92 -21.10
CA PRO A 120 10.40 2.03 -22.50
C PRO A 120 11.52 3.06 -22.72
N LEU A 121 12.54 2.69 -23.50
CA LEU A 121 13.77 3.50 -23.65
C LEU A 121 13.51 4.90 -24.19
N ASP A 122 12.51 5.08 -25.06
CA ASP A 122 12.10 6.37 -25.60
C ASP A 122 11.41 7.27 -24.57
N LEU A 123 10.90 6.71 -23.48
CA LEU A 123 10.25 7.42 -22.38
C LEU A 123 11.20 7.67 -21.19
N ALA A 124 12.30 6.91 -21.07
CA ALA A 124 13.24 7.02 -19.96
C ALA A 124 13.75 8.46 -19.74
N GLY A 125 13.99 9.20 -20.82
CA GLY A 125 14.43 10.60 -20.74
C GLY A 125 13.40 11.52 -20.06
N ILE A 126 12.12 11.42 -20.41
CA ILE A 126 11.10 12.26 -19.76
C ILE A 126 10.85 11.84 -18.32
N VAL A 127 10.87 10.54 -18.03
CA VAL A 127 10.71 10.01 -16.67
C VAL A 127 11.83 10.52 -15.77
N SER A 128 13.08 10.49 -16.22
CA SER A 128 14.21 11.01 -15.45
C SER A 128 14.11 12.52 -15.17
N VAL A 129 13.65 13.30 -16.16
CA VAL A 129 13.39 14.73 -15.95
C VAL A 129 12.25 14.94 -14.94
N ALA A 130 11.20 14.11 -14.99
CA ALA A 130 10.10 14.16 -14.04
C ALA A 130 10.54 13.84 -12.60
N GLU A 131 11.29 12.74 -12.42
CA GLU A 131 11.85 12.32 -11.13
C GLU A 131 12.74 13.42 -10.50
N SER A 132 13.43 14.23 -11.31
CA SER A 132 14.30 15.31 -10.81
C SER A 132 13.65 16.68 -10.60
N ARG A 133 12.50 16.96 -11.26
CA ARG A 133 11.92 18.32 -11.30
C ARG A 133 10.50 18.42 -10.77
N LEU A 134 9.72 17.34 -10.83
CA LEU A 134 8.30 17.38 -10.52
C LEU A 134 8.05 16.95 -9.07
N ARG A 135 7.05 17.59 -8.46
CA ARG A 135 6.44 17.13 -7.20
C ARG A 135 5.28 16.21 -7.54
N VAL A 136 5.53 14.90 -7.52
CA VAL A 136 4.51 13.91 -7.88
C VAL A 136 3.96 13.26 -6.62
N PHE A 137 2.65 12.99 -6.61
CA PHE A 137 1.99 12.08 -5.68
C PHE A 137 1.53 10.86 -6.46
N VAL A 138 2.03 9.69 -6.07
CA VAL A 138 1.68 8.42 -6.68
C VAL A 138 0.49 7.83 -5.93
N GLY A 139 -0.60 7.61 -6.66
CA GLY A 139 -1.80 6.94 -6.18
C GLY A 139 -1.64 5.42 -6.16
N ILE A 140 -2.04 4.82 -5.05
CA ILE A 140 -2.06 3.38 -4.79
C ILE A 140 -3.50 2.96 -4.52
N ASN A 141 -3.98 1.89 -5.16
CA ASN A 141 -5.35 1.41 -4.98
C ASN A 141 -5.46 0.11 -4.15
N GLU A 142 -6.68 -0.28 -3.77
CA GLU A 142 -6.96 -1.47 -2.95
C GLU A 142 -6.59 -2.79 -3.64
N ARG A 143 -6.85 -2.91 -4.95
CA ARG A 143 -6.71 -4.19 -5.68
C ARG A 143 -5.25 -4.63 -5.73
N GLU A 144 -4.36 -3.67 -5.90
CA GLU A 144 -2.91 -3.86 -5.96
C GLU A 144 -2.37 -4.43 -4.64
N LEU A 145 -2.91 -3.92 -3.54
CA LEU A 145 -2.54 -4.24 -2.18
C LEU A 145 -2.78 -5.71 -1.83
N ALA A 146 -3.85 -6.31 -2.35
CA ALA A 146 -4.14 -7.73 -2.14
C ALA A 146 -3.29 -8.65 -3.04
N LEU A 147 -3.00 -8.22 -4.28
CA LEU A 147 -2.33 -9.05 -5.29
C LEU A 147 -0.81 -9.16 -5.07
N ASP A 148 -0.13 -8.03 -4.87
CA ASP A 148 1.31 -7.96 -4.69
C ASP A 148 1.71 -6.88 -3.65
N PRO A 149 1.45 -7.13 -2.36
CA PRO A 149 1.75 -6.15 -1.32
C PRO A 149 3.26 -5.88 -1.19
N GLY A 150 4.13 -6.85 -1.53
CA GLY A 150 5.58 -6.68 -1.53
C GLY A 150 6.06 -5.75 -2.65
N GLY A 151 5.60 -5.99 -3.88
CA GLY A 151 5.86 -5.11 -5.02
C GLY A 151 5.35 -3.69 -4.80
N LEU A 152 4.16 -3.55 -4.21
CA LEU A 152 3.60 -2.24 -3.89
C LEU A 152 4.44 -1.45 -2.89
N LEU A 153 4.93 -2.09 -1.82
CA LEU A 153 5.84 -1.42 -0.88
C LEU A 153 7.14 -1.00 -1.55
N ALA A 154 7.67 -1.80 -2.48
CA ALA A 154 8.84 -1.40 -3.26
C ALA A 154 8.56 -0.20 -4.19
N ALA A 155 7.35 -0.12 -4.77
CA ALA A 155 6.87 1.03 -5.52
C ALA A 155 6.87 2.30 -4.66
N ALA A 156 6.25 2.19 -3.49
CA ALA A 156 6.19 3.23 -2.49
C ALA A 156 7.62 3.68 -2.13
N ASP A 157 8.50 2.78 -1.72
CA ASP A 157 9.90 3.08 -1.41
C ASP A 157 10.61 3.83 -2.54
N ARG A 158 10.42 3.40 -3.78
CA ARG A 158 11.01 4.08 -4.94
C ARG A 158 10.49 5.49 -5.09
N ALA A 159 9.18 5.70 -5.00
CA ALA A 159 8.57 7.03 -5.08
C ALA A 159 9.16 7.96 -4.02
N VAL A 160 9.31 7.46 -2.79
CA VAL A 160 9.90 8.20 -1.68
C VAL A 160 11.35 8.57 -1.94
N ASN A 161 12.15 7.62 -2.43
CA ASN A 161 13.57 7.82 -2.71
C ASN A 161 13.83 8.87 -3.79
N VAL A 162 12.89 9.06 -4.73
CA VAL A 162 12.95 10.13 -5.74
C VAL A 162 12.28 11.44 -5.27
N GLY A 163 11.82 11.51 -4.02
CA GLY A 163 11.21 12.70 -3.43
C GLY A 163 9.74 12.92 -3.81
N TRP A 164 9.04 11.85 -4.20
CA TRP A 164 7.60 11.86 -4.48
C TRP A 164 6.79 11.47 -3.24
N GLY A 165 5.54 11.93 -3.20
CA GLY A 165 4.56 11.59 -2.19
C GLY A 165 3.73 10.37 -2.59
N ILE A 166 3.02 9.81 -1.62
CA ILE A 166 2.13 8.66 -1.77
C ILE A 166 0.71 9.05 -1.40
N ALA A 167 -0.25 8.70 -2.24
CA ALA A 167 -1.67 8.83 -1.97
C ALA A 167 -2.33 7.44 -1.94
N ILE A 168 -3.18 7.19 -0.97
CA ILE A 168 -4.11 6.05 -1.03
C ILE A 168 -5.37 6.50 -1.75
N GLU A 169 -5.76 5.76 -2.79
CA GLU A 169 -6.91 6.05 -3.65
C GLU A 169 -8.09 5.11 -3.36
N ASP A 170 -9.25 5.45 -3.93
CA ASP A 170 -10.49 4.67 -3.90
C ASP A 170 -11.03 4.34 -2.49
N VAL A 171 -10.65 5.12 -1.47
CA VAL A 171 -11.29 5.01 -0.16
C VAL A 171 -12.73 5.49 -0.28
N GLY A 172 -13.68 4.74 0.28
CA GLY A 172 -15.11 5.01 0.14
C GLY A 172 -15.92 3.77 -0.28
N ALA A 173 -15.28 2.84 -1.01
CA ALA A 173 -15.91 1.56 -1.37
C ALA A 173 -15.76 0.50 -0.27
N SER A 174 -14.65 0.54 0.46
CA SER A 174 -14.32 -0.37 1.55
C SER A 174 -13.40 0.31 2.59
N ARG A 175 -13.20 -0.36 3.72
CA ARG A 175 -12.26 0.05 4.80
C ARG A 175 -10.86 -0.53 4.59
N ALA A 176 -10.68 -1.44 3.62
CA ALA A 176 -9.48 -2.26 3.51
C ALA A 176 -8.19 -1.46 3.33
N PRO A 177 -8.12 -0.46 2.41
CA PRO A 177 -6.87 0.27 2.17
C PRO A 177 -6.32 0.97 3.43
N LEU A 178 -7.20 1.33 4.37
CA LEU A 178 -6.84 2.05 5.59
C LEU A 178 -5.97 1.20 6.54
N ALA A 179 -6.08 -0.13 6.49
CA ALA A 179 -5.29 -1.02 7.34
C ALA A 179 -3.78 -1.01 6.98
N LEU A 180 -3.43 -0.65 5.74
CA LEU A 180 -2.04 -0.57 5.27
C LEU A 180 -1.51 0.84 5.10
N LEU A 181 -2.36 1.85 5.30
CA LEU A 181 -1.94 3.25 5.23
C LEU A 181 -0.70 3.55 6.09
N PRO A 182 -0.62 3.13 7.36
CA PRO A 182 0.58 3.37 8.17
C PRO A 182 1.79 2.57 7.70
N VAL A 183 1.55 1.39 7.11
CA VAL A 183 2.61 0.51 6.61
C VAL A 183 3.20 1.06 5.33
N VAL A 184 2.41 1.63 4.42
CA VAL A 184 2.85 2.25 3.17
C VAL A 184 3.51 3.61 3.44
N GLY A 185 3.04 4.32 4.48
CA GLY A 185 3.50 5.67 4.81
C GLY A 185 2.91 6.69 3.84
N ALA A 186 1.59 6.68 3.69
CA ALA A 186 0.88 7.59 2.80
C ALA A 186 0.88 9.03 3.32
N ASP A 187 1.05 9.98 2.41
CA ASP A 187 1.03 11.41 2.68
C ASP A 187 -0.40 11.99 2.55
N LEU A 188 -1.23 11.32 1.75
CA LEU A 188 -2.57 11.73 1.41
C LEU A 188 -3.55 10.55 1.43
N ILE A 189 -4.75 10.77 1.94
CA ILE A 189 -5.89 9.87 1.84
C ILE A 189 -6.91 10.48 0.89
N THR A 190 -7.38 9.70 -0.08
CA THR A 190 -8.40 10.13 -1.03
C THR A 190 -9.72 9.43 -0.75
N LEU A 191 -10.73 10.17 -0.29
CA LEU A 191 -12.09 9.68 -0.05
C LEU A 191 -13.02 10.08 -1.21
N ASP A 192 -13.53 9.11 -1.96
CA ASP A 192 -14.49 9.36 -3.05
C ASP A 192 -15.94 9.29 -2.53
N LEU A 193 -16.63 10.44 -2.55
CA LEU A 193 -18.03 10.52 -2.12
C LEU A 193 -18.94 9.65 -2.98
N ARG A 194 -18.65 9.47 -4.26
CA ARG A 194 -19.47 8.66 -5.18
C ARG A 194 -19.41 7.18 -4.85
N LEU A 195 -18.30 6.71 -4.26
CA LEU A 195 -18.19 5.35 -3.73
C LEU A 195 -18.89 5.24 -2.38
N LEU A 196 -18.72 6.25 -1.52
CA LEU A 196 -19.31 6.28 -0.18
C LEU A 196 -20.84 6.24 -0.21
N VAL A 197 -21.48 6.99 -1.12
CA VAL A 197 -22.95 7.01 -1.27
C VAL A 197 -23.54 5.70 -1.80
N GLN A 198 -22.72 4.80 -2.35
CA GLN A 198 -23.15 3.46 -2.77
C GLN A 198 -23.14 2.45 -1.62
N ARG A 199 -22.81 2.87 -0.39
CA ARG A 199 -22.75 2.01 0.80
C ARG A 199 -24.03 2.15 1.62
N THR A 200 -24.23 1.22 2.55
CA THR A 200 -25.26 1.38 3.58
C THR A 200 -24.87 2.52 4.52
N ASP A 201 -25.83 3.13 5.23
CA ASP A 201 -25.55 4.22 6.17
C ASP A 201 -24.52 3.79 7.25
N ASP A 202 -24.64 2.55 7.74
CA ASP A 202 -23.73 1.98 8.73
C ASP A 202 -22.31 1.80 8.18
N ASP A 203 -22.17 1.27 6.96
CA ASP A 203 -20.87 1.10 6.30
C ASP A 203 -20.23 2.44 5.96
N ALA A 204 -21.00 3.40 5.45
CA ALA A 204 -20.53 4.74 5.14
C ALA A 204 -20.03 5.46 6.41
N ALA A 205 -20.75 5.32 7.53
CA ALA A 205 -20.32 5.85 8.82
C ALA A 205 -19.03 5.18 9.29
N ALA A 206 -18.91 3.86 9.19
CA ALA A 206 -17.71 3.12 9.58
C ALA A 206 -16.49 3.52 8.74
N ILE A 207 -16.63 3.63 7.41
CA ILE A 207 -15.58 4.11 6.51
C ILE A 207 -15.16 5.53 6.89
N THR A 208 -16.12 6.42 7.07
CA THR A 208 -15.88 7.82 7.43
C THR A 208 -15.07 7.91 8.72
N LEU A 209 -15.50 7.22 9.79
CA LEU A 209 -14.79 7.24 11.07
C LEU A 209 -13.38 6.64 10.97
N ALA A 210 -13.20 5.56 10.20
CA ALA A 210 -11.90 4.95 9.98
C ALA A 210 -10.95 5.91 9.24
N VAL A 211 -11.43 6.66 8.23
CA VAL A 211 -10.64 7.69 7.54
C VAL A 211 -10.19 8.77 8.53
N LEU A 212 -11.11 9.32 9.32
CA LEU A 212 -10.79 10.37 10.28
C LEU A 212 -9.77 9.91 11.32
N GLN A 213 -9.93 8.67 11.82
CA GLN A 213 -8.97 8.06 12.73
C GLN A 213 -7.59 7.96 12.09
N GLN A 214 -7.48 7.54 10.82
CA GLN A 214 -6.18 7.44 10.14
C GLN A 214 -5.55 8.81 9.89
N VAL A 215 -6.33 9.83 9.54
CA VAL A 215 -5.85 11.21 9.43
C VAL A 215 -5.21 11.68 10.75
N GLU A 216 -5.87 11.45 11.88
CA GLU A 216 -5.34 11.83 13.19
C GLU A 216 -4.11 11.01 13.60
N LEU A 217 -4.12 9.70 13.36
CA LEU A 217 -3.03 8.80 13.75
C LEU A 217 -1.76 9.03 12.94
N THR A 218 -1.88 9.29 11.64
CA THR A 218 -0.73 9.35 10.72
C THR A 218 -0.32 10.76 10.34
N GLY A 219 -1.23 11.74 10.48
CA GLY A 219 -1.03 13.10 10.00
C GLY A 219 -1.20 13.25 8.48
N ALA A 220 -1.64 12.20 7.77
CA ALA A 220 -1.91 12.28 6.34
C ALA A 220 -3.03 13.30 6.06
N ALA A 221 -2.87 14.07 4.98
CA ALA A 221 -3.90 15.03 4.59
C ALA A 221 -5.09 14.32 3.91
N LEU A 222 -6.30 14.83 4.13
CA LEU A 222 -7.51 14.29 3.50
C LEU A 222 -7.85 15.09 2.23
N LEU A 223 -7.99 14.37 1.12
CA LEU A 223 -8.54 14.85 -0.13
C LEU A 223 -9.90 14.17 -0.36
N VAL A 224 -10.93 14.97 -0.63
CA VAL A 224 -12.27 14.45 -0.97
C VAL A 224 -12.52 14.58 -2.47
N GLU A 225 -12.83 13.47 -3.13
CA GLU A 225 -13.21 13.42 -4.54
C GLU A 225 -14.72 13.28 -4.71
N GLY A 226 -15.20 13.63 -5.91
CA GLY A 226 -16.63 13.59 -6.21
C GLY A 226 -17.39 14.77 -5.62
N VAL A 227 -16.75 15.93 -5.46
CA VAL A 227 -17.42 17.17 -5.04
C VAL A 227 -18.18 17.76 -6.23
N GLU A 228 -19.46 17.44 -6.34
CA GLU A 228 -20.32 17.81 -7.49
C GLU A 228 -21.35 18.90 -7.14
N SER A 229 -21.48 19.23 -5.86
CA SER A 229 -22.38 20.28 -5.38
C SER A 229 -21.80 21.06 -4.20
N GLU A 230 -22.46 22.18 -3.87
CA GLU A 230 -22.15 22.94 -2.66
C GLU A 230 -22.40 22.14 -1.37
N ALA A 231 -23.36 21.20 -1.40
CA ALA A 231 -23.60 20.31 -0.26
C ALA A 231 -22.43 19.34 -0.05
N ASP A 232 -21.88 18.78 -1.13
CA ASP A 232 -20.69 17.92 -1.07
C ASP A 232 -19.48 18.69 -0.57
N LEU A 233 -19.32 19.95 -0.99
CA LEU A 233 -18.23 20.81 -0.52
C LEU A 233 -18.35 21.11 0.98
N GLN A 234 -19.56 21.40 1.47
CA GLN A 234 -19.81 21.58 2.89
C GLN A 234 -19.52 20.30 3.67
N TRP A 235 -19.91 19.14 3.12
CA TRP A 235 -19.61 17.85 3.73
C TRP A 235 -18.11 17.56 3.78
N ALA A 236 -17.39 17.75 2.67
CA ALA A 236 -15.93 17.61 2.62
C ALA A 236 -15.23 18.47 3.70
N ARG A 237 -15.67 19.73 3.86
CA ARG A 237 -15.15 20.61 4.92
C ARG A 237 -15.49 20.10 6.32
N ALA A 238 -16.70 19.59 6.54
CA ALA A 238 -17.11 19.02 7.83
C ALA A 238 -16.30 17.77 8.21
N LEU A 239 -15.86 16.99 7.22
CA LEU A 239 -14.92 15.88 7.39
C LEU A 239 -13.48 16.32 7.71
N GLY A 240 -13.19 17.62 7.70
CA GLY A 240 -11.83 18.13 7.88
C GLY A 240 -10.94 17.93 6.65
N ALA A 241 -11.53 17.74 5.46
CA ALA A 241 -10.76 17.64 4.23
C ALA A 241 -9.95 18.91 3.98
N THR A 242 -8.65 18.75 3.75
CA THR A 242 -7.76 19.86 3.39
C THR A 242 -7.92 20.19 1.91
N TYR A 243 -8.12 19.15 1.08
CA TYR A 243 -8.21 19.25 -0.36
C TYR A 243 -9.53 18.68 -0.88
N GLY A 244 -9.95 19.15 -2.05
CA GLY A 244 -11.07 18.55 -2.76
C GLY A 244 -10.95 18.64 -4.27
N ARG A 245 -11.69 17.74 -4.95
CA ARG A 245 -11.77 17.64 -6.41
C ARG A 245 -13.16 17.21 -6.84
N GLY A 246 -13.65 17.79 -7.94
CA GLY A 246 -14.93 17.42 -8.55
C GLY A 246 -15.43 18.51 -9.49
N SER A 247 -16.51 18.25 -10.22
CA SER A 247 -17.05 19.17 -11.24
C SER A 247 -17.49 20.52 -10.65
N HIS A 248 -17.91 20.57 -9.38
CA HIS A 248 -18.22 21.83 -8.68
C HIS A 248 -16.97 22.69 -8.43
N LEU A 249 -15.80 22.07 -8.38
CA LEU A 249 -14.50 22.72 -8.12
C LEU A 249 -13.70 22.98 -9.40
N GLY A 250 -13.96 22.24 -10.47
CA GLY A 250 -13.40 22.46 -11.79
C GLY A 250 -13.33 21.20 -12.64
N ASP A 251 -13.60 21.36 -13.94
CA ASP A 251 -13.60 20.25 -14.89
C ASP A 251 -12.19 19.81 -15.31
N ALA A 252 -12.10 18.56 -15.78
CA ALA A 252 -10.88 18.04 -16.39
C ALA A 252 -10.58 18.76 -17.70
N THR A 253 -9.42 19.38 -17.82
CA THR A 253 -9.05 20.11 -19.05
C THR A 253 -7.58 19.87 -19.41
N ALA A 254 -7.20 20.23 -20.64
CA ALA A 254 -5.78 20.36 -20.97
C ALA A 254 -5.21 21.60 -20.26
N ILE A 255 -3.92 21.57 -19.88
CA ILE A 255 -3.26 22.73 -19.29
C ILE A 255 -3.01 23.76 -20.39
N THR A 256 -3.93 24.71 -20.51
CA THR A 256 -3.91 25.75 -21.55
C THR A 256 -3.63 27.14 -20.98
N GLU A 257 -3.84 27.31 -19.68
CA GLU A 257 -3.64 28.57 -18.96
C GLU A 257 -2.53 28.43 -17.91
N ARG A 258 -1.85 29.55 -17.63
CA ARG A 258 -0.88 29.61 -16.54
C ARG A 258 -1.62 29.65 -15.21
N LEU A 259 -1.37 28.66 -14.36
CA LEU A 259 -1.86 28.64 -12.99
C LEU A 259 -0.92 29.43 -12.08
N PRO A 260 -1.44 30.25 -11.14
CA PRO A 260 -0.61 30.93 -10.16
C PRO A 260 0.07 29.93 -9.23
N ALA A 261 1.17 30.34 -8.61
CA ALA A 261 1.80 29.53 -7.57
C ALA A 261 0.85 29.41 -6.38
N PRO A 262 0.59 28.18 -5.88
CA PRO A 262 -0.26 28.02 -4.71
C PRO A 262 0.40 28.61 -3.47
N ARG A 263 -0.42 29.12 -2.55
CA ARG A 263 0.04 29.68 -1.27
C ARG A 263 0.63 28.62 -0.34
N THR A 264 0.11 27.41 -0.41
CA THR A 264 0.55 26.25 0.34
C THR A 264 0.91 25.12 -0.62
N VAL A 265 1.76 24.20 -0.17
CA VAL A 265 2.06 22.98 -0.93
C VAL A 265 1.38 21.80 -0.26
N VAL A 266 1.02 20.80 -1.05
CA VAL A 266 0.59 19.52 -0.51
C VAL A 266 1.75 18.93 0.28
N PRO A 267 1.57 18.64 1.59
CA PRO A 267 2.65 18.17 2.43
C PRO A 267 3.07 16.75 2.04
N MET A 268 4.36 16.48 2.16
CA MET A 268 4.92 15.14 2.16
C MET A 268 5.45 14.90 3.57
N LEU A 269 4.92 13.89 4.25
CA LEU A 269 5.24 13.57 5.62
C LEU A 269 6.68 13.07 5.72
N ALA A 270 7.37 13.51 6.76
CA ALA A 270 8.67 12.95 7.10
C ALA A 270 8.48 11.51 7.57
N ARG A 271 9.09 10.56 6.87
CA ARG A 271 9.12 9.17 7.34
C ARG A 271 10.13 9.09 8.48
N ALA A 272 9.70 8.56 9.62
CA ALA A 272 10.63 8.22 10.68
C ALA A 272 11.56 7.11 10.19
N ASP A 273 12.81 7.12 10.65
CA ASP A 273 13.91 6.18 10.31
C ASP A 273 13.67 4.74 10.86
N VAL A 274 12.40 4.30 10.93
CA VAL A 274 11.98 3.03 11.55
C VAL A 274 12.12 1.83 10.60
N ASP A 275 12.72 2.04 9.43
CA ASP A 275 13.02 1.00 8.43
C ASP A 275 14.38 0.32 8.65
N ALA A 276 14.92 0.38 9.88
CA ALA A 276 16.14 -0.34 10.21
C ALA A 276 15.94 -1.84 9.96
N PRO A 277 16.72 -2.46 9.05
CA PRO A 277 16.50 -3.84 8.67
C PRO A 277 16.68 -4.78 9.87
N PHE A 278 15.75 -5.70 10.05
CA PHE A 278 15.86 -6.77 11.05
C PHE A 278 15.83 -8.14 10.40
N ALA A 279 16.53 -9.08 11.03
CA ALA A 279 16.54 -10.47 10.60
C ALA A 279 15.23 -11.18 10.99
N SER A 280 14.69 -10.86 12.18
CA SER A 280 13.38 -11.33 12.63
C SER A 280 12.64 -10.29 13.49
N PRO A 281 11.28 -10.25 13.48
CA PRO A 281 10.51 -9.28 14.27
C PRO A 281 10.82 -9.31 15.77
N PHE A 282 11.20 -10.47 16.33
CA PHE A 282 11.57 -10.59 17.74
C PHE A 282 12.85 -9.82 18.07
N ASP A 283 13.76 -9.62 17.10
CA ASP A 283 15.02 -8.91 17.32
C ASP A 283 14.78 -7.41 17.59
N LEU A 284 13.72 -6.82 17.04
CA LEU A 284 13.32 -5.43 17.33
C LEU A 284 12.87 -5.22 18.78
N VAL A 285 12.47 -6.29 19.46
CA VAL A 285 11.94 -6.24 20.83
C VAL A 285 12.76 -7.09 21.80
N ALA A 286 13.97 -7.49 21.42
CA ALA A 286 14.81 -8.35 22.24
C ALA A 286 15.12 -7.72 23.61
N ASP A 287 15.25 -6.38 23.66
CA ASP A 287 15.49 -5.62 24.90
C ASP A 287 14.20 -5.26 25.66
N ALA A 288 13.03 -5.59 25.12
CA ALA A 288 11.75 -5.31 25.78
C ALA A 288 11.51 -6.30 26.94
N PRO A 289 10.72 -5.92 27.97
CA PRO A 289 10.36 -6.84 29.04
C PRO A 289 9.63 -8.07 28.49
N ASN A 290 10.29 -9.22 28.50
CA ASN A 290 9.71 -10.48 28.04
C ASN A 290 9.06 -11.26 29.21
N ARG A 291 8.19 -12.22 28.86
CA ARG A 291 7.54 -13.12 29.82
C ARG A 291 7.74 -14.55 29.36
N ARG A 292 8.10 -15.44 30.28
CA ARG A 292 8.11 -16.88 30.03
C ARG A 292 6.70 -17.44 30.19
N ALA A 293 6.26 -18.24 29.23
CA ALA A 293 4.98 -18.93 29.32
C ALA A 293 5.00 -20.25 28.53
N SER A 294 4.02 -21.10 28.79
CA SER A 294 3.80 -22.32 28.01
C SER A 294 3.24 -22.00 26.62
N GLU A 295 3.46 -22.91 25.68
CA GLU A 295 2.87 -22.86 24.32
C GLU A 295 1.34 -22.71 24.36
N ALA A 296 0.66 -23.39 25.29
CA ALA A 296 -0.80 -23.26 25.44
C ALA A 296 -1.24 -21.82 25.80
N ASN A 297 -0.44 -21.10 26.59
CA ASN A 297 -0.72 -19.71 26.93
C ASN A 297 -0.37 -18.76 25.78
N LEU A 298 0.69 -19.05 25.01
CA LEU A 298 0.97 -18.33 23.76
C LEU A 298 -0.20 -18.43 22.80
N SER A 299 -0.70 -19.65 22.54
CA SER A 299 -1.85 -19.86 21.64
C SER A 299 -3.10 -19.10 22.09
N ARG A 300 -3.41 -19.12 23.40
CA ARG A 300 -4.54 -18.35 23.95
C ARG A 300 -4.37 -16.84 23.75
N LEU A 301 -3.15 -16.33 23.92
CA LEU A 301 -2.86 -14.90 23.69
C LEU A 301 -2.99 -14.53 22.21
N MET A 302 -2.43 -15.33 21.30
CA MET A 302 -2.56 -15.13 19.86
C MET A 302 -4.04 -15.17 19.42
N GLN A 303 -4.84 -16.10 19.95
CA GLN A 303 -6.28 -16.16 19.70
C GLN A 303 -7.02 -14.92 20.20
N ALA A 304 -6.65 -14.40 21.38
CA ALA A 304 -7.25 -13.17 21.92
C ALA A 304 -6.95 -11.96 21.03
N VAL A 305 -5.71 -11.82 20.54
CA VAL A 305 -5.33 -10.75 19.61
C VAL A 305 -5.98 -10.95 18.24
N TYR A 306 -6.00 -12.16 17.69
CA TYR A 306 -6.67 -12.43 16.42
C TYR A 306 -8.15 -12.06 16.45
N ARG A 307 -8.85 -12.28 17.57
CA ARG A 307 -10.26 -11.91 17.72
C ARG A 307 -10.51 -10.40 17.64
N THR A 308 -9.53 -9.55 17.94
CA THR A 308 -9.68 -8.09 17.76
C THR A 308 -9.69 -7.69 16.28
N ALA A 309 -9.21 -8.58 15.39
CA ALA A 309 -9.26 -8.38 13.94
C ALA A 309 -10.65 -8.63 13.34
N LEU A 310 -11.54 -9.33 14.06
CA LEU A 310 -12.79 -9.89 13.52
C LEU A 310 -13.98 -8.92 13.51
N THR A 311 -13.71 -7.62 13.36
CA THR A 311 -14.75 -6.61 13.25
C THR A 311 -15.55 -6.80 11.94
N PRO A 312 -16.88 -6.87 11.98
CA PRO A 312 -17.69 -6.96 10.77
C PRO A 312 -17.40 -5.83 9.78
N GLY A 313 -17.23 -6.16 8.51
CA GLY A 313 -16.94 -5.20 7.45
C GLY A 313 -15.51 -4.64 7.46
N ALA A 314 -14.67 -5.03 8.41
CA ALA A 314 -13.25 -4.74 8.38
C ALA A 314 -12.51 -5.73 7.48
N ALA A 315 -11.42 -5.27 6.88
CA ALA A 315 -10.49 -6.11 6.14
C ALA A 315 -9.09 -5.94 6.75
N PRO A 316 -8.79 -6.63 7.86
CA PRO A 316 -7.52 -6.48 8.56
C PRO A 316 -6.36 -7.07 7.75
N VAL A 317 -5.14 -6.71 8.16
CA VAL A 317 -3.92 -7.41 7.76
C VAL A 317 -3.47 -8.31 8.91
N ILE A 318 -3.24 -9.58 8.61
CA ILE A 318 -2.85 -10.59 9.57
C ILE A 318 -1.61 -11.31 9.03
N LEU A 319 -0.48 -11.16 9.72
CA LEU A 319 0.78 -11.80 9.41
C LEU A 319 1.17 -12.72 10.55
N ALA A 320 1.33 -14.01 10.27
CA ALA A 320 1.64 -15.02 11.28
C ALA A 320 2.88 -15.81 10.93
N GLY A 321 3.66 -16.21 11.95
CA GLY A 321 4.81 -17.09 11.81
C GLY A 321 4.62 -18.36 12.62
N GLY A 322 4.74 -19.52 11.98
CA GLY A 322 4.63 -20.83 12.62
C GLY A 322 5.93 -21.34 13.27
N GLY A 323 7.03 -20.60 13.11
CA GLY A 323 8.38 -21.07 13.45
C GLY A 323 8.80 -22.27 12.58
N ARG A 324 9.71 -23.11 13.11
CA ARG A 324 10.22 -24.32 12.44
C ARG A 324 9.23 -25.50 12.41
N SER A 325 7.94 -25.24 12.51
CA SER A 325 6.92 -26.29 12.32
C SER A 325 6.74 -26.54 10.82
N ASP A 326 7.03 -27.75 10.37
CA ASP A 326 6.97 -28.09 8.94
C ASP A 326 5.54 -28.28 8.42
N GLN A 327 4.53 -28.36 9.30
CA GLN A 327 3.12 -28.46 8.92
C GLN A 327 2.24 -27.60 9.83
N PRO A 328 1.26 -26.86 9.27
CA PRO A 328 0.11 -26.42 10.04
C PRO A 328 -0.75 -27.66 10.29
N ASP A 329 -0.78 -28.15 11.52
CA ASP A 329 -1.78 -29.14 11.90
C ASP A 329 -3.16 -28.46 11.92
N GLU A 330 -4.24 -29.15 11.52
CA GLU A 330 -5.62 -28.63 11.66
C GLU A 330 -5.88 -28.23 13.12
N SER A 331 -5.28 -28.93 14.09
CA SER A 331 -5.30 -28.60 15.52
C SER A 331 -4.65 -27.24 15.87
N SER A 332 -3.75 -26.73 15.02
CA SER A 332 -3.13 -25.41 15.19
C SER A 332 -4.03 -24.29 14.67
N ALA A 333 -4.95 -24.60 13.75
CA ALA A 333 -6.02 -23.71 13.33
C ALA A 333 -7.21 -23.75 14.31
N GLU A 334 -7.36 -24.82 15.11
CA GLU A 334 -8.38 -24.91 16.14
C GLU A 334 -8.28 -23.73 17.13
N GLY A 335 -9.32 -22.90 17.13
CA GLY A 335 -9.45 -21.73 18.01
C GLY A 335 -9.24 -20.37 17.35
N PHE A 336 -8.84 -20.33 16.08
CA PHE A 336 -8.91 -19.13 15.24
C PHE A 336 -10.24 -19.15 14.46
N PRO A 337 -11.22 -18.29 14.82
CA PRO A 337 -12.48 -18.26 14.09
C PRO A 337 -12.26 -17.88 12.63
N ALA A 338 -13.03 -18.48 11.72
CA ALA A 338 -13.11 -17.96 10.36
C ALA A 338 -13.64 -16.51 10.43
N PRO A 339 -12.96 -15.56 9.76
CA PRO A 339 -13.41 -14.19 9.76
C PRO A 339 -14.70 -14.07 8.94
N ALA A 340 -15.63 -13.23 9.39
CA ALA A 340 -16.91 -13.01 8.71
C ALA A 340 -16.73 -12.33 7.34
N THR A 341 -15.66 -11.55 7.22
CA THR A 341 -15.21 -10.88 6.00
C THR A 341 -13.76 -11.28 5.76
N MET A 342 -13.39 -11.56 4.51
CA MET A 342 -12.00 -11.93 4.20
C MET A 342 -11.04 -10.80 4.59
N PRO A 343 -9.95 -11.11 5.31
CA PRO A 343 -8.89 -10.14 5.56
C PRO A 343 -8.33 -9.62 4.24
N LEU A 344 -7.87 -8.37 4.24
CA LEU A 344 -7.16 -7.79 3.11
C LEU A 344 -5.90 -8.60 2.79
N LEU A 345 -5.20 -9.03 3.84
CA LEU A 345 -4.02 -9.86 3.73
C LEU A 345 -3.98 -10.85 4.91
N LEU A 346 -3.94 -12.14 4.62
CA LEU A 346 -3.80 -13.21 5.61
C LEU A 346 -2.64 -14.11 5.20
N VAL A 347 -1.52 -14.03 5.93
CA VAL A 347 -0.25 -14.67 5.54
C VAL A 347 0.30 -15.49 6.68
N LEU A 348 0.77 -16.70 6.36
CA LEU A 348 1.52 -17.57 7.27
C LEU A 348 2.92 -17.83 6.71
N PHE A 349 3.94 -17.52 7.52
CA PHE A 349 5.34 -17.82 7.26
C PHE A 349 5.75 -19.13 7.96
N GLY A 350 6.45 -20.03 7.26
CA GLY A 350 6.88 -21.32 7.83
C GLY A 350 7.73 -22.16 6.88
N THR A 351 8.39 -23.20 7.39
CA THR A 351 9.46 -23.91 6.67
C THR A 351 9.01 -24.91 5.61
N GLY A 352 7.78 -25.41 5.72
CA GLY A 352 7.22 -26.46 4.85
C GLY A 352 5.89 -26.09 4.18
N LEU A 353 5.54 -24.80 4.10
CA LEU A 353 4.19 -24.40 3.71
C LEU A 353 3.91 -24.58 2.21
N PRO A 354 2.71 -25.11 1.84
CA PRO A 354 2.17 -24.94 0.50
C PRO A 354 1.80 -23.47 0.25
N GLN A 355 1.55 -23.11 -1.01
CA GLN A 355 1.21 -21.74 -1.41
C GLN A 355 -0.10 -21.24 -0.78
N GLU A 356 -1.06 -22.14 -0.61
CA GLU A 356 -2.34 -21.88 0.05
C GLU A 356 -2.63 -23.04 1.02
N PRO A 357 -2.20 -22.96 2.29
CA PRO A 357 -2.43 -24.03 3.26
C PRO A 357 -3.90 -24.23 3.61
N LEU A 358 -4.68 -23.15 3.59
CA LEU A 358 -6.13 -23.12 3.78
C LEU A 358 -6.73 -22.09 2.82
N PRO A 359 -8.00 -22.22 2.41
CA PRO A 359 -8.64 -21.25 1.51
C PRO A 359 -8.49 -19.80 2.01
N GLY A 360 -7.87 -18.96 1.18
CA GLY A 360 -7.60 -17.54 1.48
C GLY A 360 -6.44 -17.27 2.45
N LEU A 361 -5.75 -18.30 2.94
CA LEU A 361 -4.51 -18.18 3.72
C LEU A 361 -3.31 -18.30 2.78
N ARG A 362 -2.53 -17.23 2.65
CA ARG A 362 -1.32 -17.23 1.85
C ARG A 362 -0.15 -17.84 2.62
N GLY A 363 0.38 -18.97 2.14
CA GLY A 363 1.54 -19.62 2.74
C GLY A 363 2.86 -19.18 2.10
N VAL A 364 3.75 -18.61 2.90
CA VAL A 364 5.10 -18.18 2.49
C VAL A 364 6.14 -19.13 3.07
N ARG A 365 6.87 -19.81 2.18
CA ARG A 365 7.88 -20.79 2.58
C ARG A 365 9.18 -20.10 2.97
N VAL A 366 9.57 -20.24 4.22
CA VAL A 366 10.80 -19.67 4.78
C VAL A 366 11.88 -20.76 4.85
N ARG A 367 13.13 -20.45 4.53
CA ARG A 367 14.20 -21.45 4.65
C ARG A 367 14.49 -21.75 6.13
N ARG A 368 14.89 -22.97 6.47
CA ARG A 368 15.17 -23.36 7.87
C ARG A 368 16.32 -22.59 8.54
N ASP A 369 17.27 -22.14 7.74
CA ASP A 369 18.44 -21.33 8.13
C ASP A 369 18.09 -19.84 8.27
N ASP A 370 16.93 -19.41 7.80
CA ASP A 370 16.45 -18.04 7.93
C ASP A 370 16.09 -17.72 9.40
N PRO A 371 16.52 -16.58 9.96
CA PRO A 371 16.17 -16.16 11.31
C PRO A 371 14.66 -16.06 11.56
N LEU A 372 13.87 -15.74 10.53
CA LEU A 372 12.40 -15.68 10.63
C LEU A 372 11.80 -17.06 10.96
N ALA A 373 12.45 -18.16 10.56
CA ALA A 373 11.98 -19.50 10.87
C ALA A 373 12.12 -19.85 12.37
N ALA A 374 12.94 -19.12 13.14
CA ALA A 374 13.11 -19.37 14.57
C ALA A 374 11.96 -18.85 15.43
N ASP A 375 11.18 -17.90 14.90
CA ASP A 375 10.22 -17.14 15.69
C ASP A 375 8.78 -17.52 15.35
N ARG A 376 7.94 -17.46 16.39
CA ARG A 376 6.48 -17.48 16.25
C ARG A 376 5.97 -16.07 16.44
N PHE A 377 5.04 -15.66 15.60
CA PHE A 377 4.46 -14.33 15.72
C PHE A 377 3.04 -14.26 15.19
N LEU A 378 2.29 -13.27 15.68
CA LEU A 378 1.03 -12.81 15.13
C LEU A 378 1.04 -11.29 15.15
N ILE A 379 0.97 -10.69 13.97
CA ILE A 379 0.82 -9.25 13.78
C ILE A 379 -0.56 -9.01 13.16
N VAL A 380 -1.32 -8.11 13.78
CA VAL A 380 -2.65 -7.71 13.35
C VAL A 380 -2.67 -6.20 13.16
N LEU A 381 -3.04 -5.75 11.97
CA LEU A 381 -3.37 -4.36 11.69
C LEU A 381 -4.86 -4.28 11.38
N SER A 382 -5.58 -3.53 12.21
CA SER A 382 -7.00 -3.26 12.03
C SER A 382 -7.36 -1.89 12.60
N GLU A 383 -8.62 -1.51 12.50
CA GLU A 383 -9.10 -0.26 13.14
C GLU A 383 -9.09 -0.29 14.66
N ALA A 384 -9.10 -1.49 15.25
CA ALA A 384 -8.90 -1.62 16.70
C ALA A 384 -7.47 -1.25 17.11
N GLY A 385 -6.54 -1.15 16.16
CA GLY A 385 -5.15 -0.78 16.36
C GLY A 385 -4.17 -1.76 15.73
N ALA A 386 -2.90 -1.53 16.02
CA ALA A 386 -1.79 -2.39 15.61
C ALA A 386 -1.33 -3.24 16.81
N PHE A 387 -1.29 -4.55 16.64
CA PHE A 387 -0.92 -5.50 17.69
C PHE A 387 0.15 -6.47 17.17
N ALA A 388 1.15 -6.77 17.99
CA ALA A 388 2.10 -7.85 17.72
C ALA A 388 2.30 -8.73 18.96
N VAL A 389 2.11 -10.03 18.79
CA VAL A 389 2.53 -11.08 19.72
C VAL A 389 3.73 -11.76 19.09
N LEU A 390 4.87 -11.74 19.77
CA LEU A 390 6.14 -12.29 19.31
C LEU A 390 6.61 -13.32 20.32
N ALA A 391 7.10 -14.46 19.83
CA ALA A 391 7.61 -15.52 20.67
C ALA A 391 8.83 -16.20 20.07
N ARG A 392 9.79 -16.53 20.93
CA ARG A 392 11.01 -17.27 20.59
C ARG A 392 11.19 -18.40 21.59
N SER A 393 11.46 -19.61 21.11
CA SER A 393 11.75 -20.76 21.98
C SER A 393 13.10 -20.58 22.68
N ASP A 394 13.16 -20.92 23.98
CA ASP A 394 14.43 -20.91 24.71
C ASP A 394 15.37 -21.96 24.11
N ARG A 395 16.59 -21.54 23.76
CA ARG A 395 17.63 -22.44 23.22
C ARG A 395 18.09 -23.48 24.25
N ALA A 396 17.88 -23.22 25.55
CA ALA A 396 18.32 -24.09 26.64
C ALA A 396 17.30 -25.19 27.02
N ASP A 397 16.01 -25.00 26.75
CA ASP A 397 14.95 -25.99 27.01
C ASP A 397 13.96 -26.04 25.84
N PRO A 398 14.35 -26.65 24.69
CA PRO A 398 13.50 -26.79 23.52
C PRO A 398 12.34 -27.76 23.81
N GLY A 399 11.28 -27.27 24.46
CA GLY A 399 10.07 -28.05 24.68
C GLY A 399 9.09 -27.58 25.76
N ARG A 400 9.38 -26.54 26.56
CA ARG A 400 8.45 -26.17 27.67
C ARG A 400 8.06 -24.71 27.80
N GLU A 401 8.98 -23.76 27.65
CA GLU A 401 8.68 -22.35 27.82
C GLU A 401 9.18 -21.53 26.62
N VAL A 402 8.35 -20.59 26.20
CA VAL A 402 8.67 -19.59 25.18
C VAL A 402 8.79 -18.23 25.82
N GLU A 403 9.71 -17.42 25.33
CA GLU A 403 9.77 -16.00 25.68
C GLU A 403 8.77 -15.26 24.81
N ILE A 404 7.84 -14.54 25.44
CA ILE A 404 6.76 -13.82 24.78
C ILE A 404 6.92 -12.32 25.00
N VAL A 405 6.74 -11.56 23.92
CA VAL A 405 6.57 -10.11 23.93
C VAL A 405 5.25 -9.76 23.26
N LEU A 406 4.45 -8.91 23.91
CA LEU A 406 3.27 -8.28 23.33
C LEU A 406 3.55 -6.79 23.22
N THR A 407 3.36 -6.21 22.03
CA THR A 407 3.45 -4.77 21.82
C THR A 407 2.23 -4.25 21.05
N GLN A 408 1.85 -3.02 21.39
CA GLN A 408 0.84 -2.21 20.72
C GLN A 408 1.43 -0.86 20.28
N ASP A 409 2.76 -0.74 20.30
CA ASP A 409 3.46 0.43 19.80
C ASP A 409 3.30 0.47 18.27
N PRO A 410 2.56 1.44 17.72
CA PRO A 410 2.24 1.46 16.29
C PRO A 410 3.50 1.55 15.44
N ASP A 411 4.52 2.29 15.84
CA ASP A 411 5.74 2.46 15.04
C ASP A 411 6.48 1.12 14.88
N LEU A 412 6.60 0.36 15.98
CA LEU A 412 7.21 -0.96 15.96
C LEU A 412 6.38 -1.96 15.15
N VAL A 413 5.06 -2.00 15.37
CA VAL A 413 4.20 -2.98 14.70
C VAL A 413 4.11 -2.71 13.19
N HIS A 414 4.01 -1.43 12.77
CA HIS A 414 4.01 -1.06 11.36
C HIS A 414 5.36 -1.36 10.69
N SER A 415 6.49 -1.09 11.37
CA SER A 415 7.82 -1.48 10.88
C SER A 415 7.95 -2.99 10.70
N MET A 416 7.46 -3.78 11.66
CA MET A 416 7.43 -5.24 11.56
C MET A 416 6.61 -5.70 10.36
N ALA A 417 5.40 -5.17 10.22
CA ALA A 417 4.51 -5.51 9.12
C ALA A 417 5.11 -5.14 7.76
N ARG A 418 5.68 -3.93 7.63
CA ARG A 418 6.33 -3.44 6.40
C ARG A 418 7.44 -4.39 5.95
N GLN A 419 8.33 -4.78 6.86
CA GLN A 419 9.42 -5.69 6.51
C GLN A 419 8.94 -7.10 6.19
N LEU A 420 7.97 -7.64 6.93
CA LEU A 420 7.41 -8.95 6.62
C LEU A 420 6.69 -8.97 5.26
N ILE A 421 5.97 -7.91 4.93
CA ILE A 421 5.29 -7.79 3.63
C ILE A 421 6.29 -7.78 2.48
N ARG A 422 7.44 -7.11 2.63
CA ARG A 422 8.54 -7.17 1.64
C ARG A 422 9.09 -8.58 1.43
N ARG A 423 8.85 -9.51 2.36
CA ARG A 423 9.26 -10.92 2.22
C ARG A 423 8.23 -11.79 1.50
N ILE A 424 7.06 -11.25 1.19
CA ILE A 424 5.99 -11.98 0.48
C ILE A 424 6.31 -11.96 -1.02
N PRO A 425 6.45 -13.12 -1.69
CA PRO A 425 6.63 -13.18 -3.14
C PRO A 425 5.37 -12.71 -3.86
N SER A 426 5.43 -12.36 -5.15
CA SER A 426 4.25 -12.02 -5.95
C SER A 426 3.35 -13.23 -6.23
N SER A 427 2.08 -12.97 -6.52
CA SER A 427 1.09 -14.03 -6.78
C SER A 427 1.38 -14.76 -8.11
N GLY A 428 1.28 -16.09 -8.12
CA GLY A 428 1.47 -16.93 -9.32
C GLY A 428 2.89 -17.47 -9.55
N GLY A 429 3.86 -17.10 -8.71
CA GLY A 429 5.24 -17.61 -8.73
C GLY A 429 5.54 -18.66 -7.63
N SER A 430 6.83 -18.87 -7.33
CA SER A 430 7.22 -19.61 -6.13
C SER A 430 6.68 -18.93 -4.88
N ASN A 431 6.28 -19.71 -3.89
CA ASN A 431 5.87 -19.19 -2.58
C ASN A 431 7.04 -19.05 -1.59
N ASP A 432 8.29 -19.19 -2.05
CA ASP A 432 9.47 -18.98 -1.20
C ASP A 432 9.58 -17.50 -0.80
N ALA A 433 9.90 -17.27 0.48
CA ALA A 433 10.09 -15.94 1.03
C ALA A 433 11.19 -15.20 0.29
N LEU A 434 10.94 -13.93 -0.05
CA LEU A 434 11.97 -13.07 -0.61
C LEU A 434 13.10 -12.85 0.42
N PRO A 435 14.35 -12.62 -0.04
CA PRO A 435 15.47 -12.39 0.85
C PRO A 435 15.17 -11.27 1.84
N GLY A 436 15.51 -11.50 3.12
CA GLY A 436 15.54 -10.40 4.09
C GLY A 436 16.66 -9.42 3.75
N PRO A 437 16.62 -8.20 4.31
CA PRO A 437 17.76 -7.30 4.21
C PRO A 437 19.00 -7.98 4.82
N GLU A 438 20.13 -7.92 4.12
CA GLU A 438 21.37 -8.50 4.62
C GLU A 438 21.72 -7.84 5.97
N THR A 439 21.71 -8.61 7.05
CA THR A 439 22.34 -8.17 8.30
C THR A 439 23.80 -7.89 7.94
N PRO A 440 24.33 -6.67 8.11
CA PRO A 440 25.75 -6.44 7.89
C PRO A 440 26.49 -7.46 8.75
N ALA A 441 27.27 -8.33 8.10
CA ALA A 441 28.12 -9.27 8.79
C ALA A 441 28.87 -8.47 9.85
N SER A 442 28.81 -8.93 11.11
CA SER A 442 29.73 -8.47 12.13
C SER A 442 31.12 -8.52 11.51
N GLY A 443 31.64 -7.35 11.15
CA GLY A 443 32.94 -7.23 10.50
C GLY A 443 33.97 -7.92 11.37
N PRO A 444 35.06 -8.45 10.78
CA PRO A 444 36.10 -9.08 11.58
C PRO A 444 36.51 -8.11 12.68
N GLU A 445 36.56 -8.59 13.93
CA GLU A 445 37.15 -7.84 15.04
C GLU A 445 38.54 -7.37 14.60
N VAL A 446 38.63 -6.12 14.16
CA VAL A 446 39.90 -5.44 14.00
C VAL A 446 40.38 -5.19 15.42
N THR A 447 41.24 -6.08 15.88
CA THR A 447 42.11 -5.85 17.03
C THR A 447 42.97 -4.63 16.69
N VAL A 448 42.50 -3.45 17.11
CA VAL A 448 43.31 -2.24 17.08
C VAL A 448 44.20 -2.28 18.30
N ASP A 449 45.45 -2.67 18.07
CA ASP A 449 46.55 -2.46 19.02
C ASP A 449 46.67 -0.97 19.34
N GLY A 450 46.84 -0.69 20.63
CA GLY A 450 46.59 0.61 21.22
C GLY A 450 47.50 1.75 20.77
N HIS A 451 46.89 2.93 20.68
CA HIS A 451 47.45 4.19 21.17
C HIS A 451 46.30 5.17 21.44
N ALA A 452 46.13 5.54 22.71
CA ALA A 452 45.24 6.62 23.11
C ALA A 452 45.85 7.98 22.75
N PRO A 453 45.02 8.94 22.35
CA PRO A 453 45.11 10.26 22.95
C PRO A 453 43.77 10.71 23.54
N ASP A 454 43.89 11.43 24.64
CA ASP A 454 42.83 11.97 25.47
C ASP A 454 41.82 12.87 24.72
N GLY A 455 40.56 12.75 25.14
CA GLY A 455 39.66 13.89 25.35
C GLY A 455 38.84 14.39 24.15
N ASP A 456 37.64 13.82 23.95
CA ASP A 456 36.41 14.60 24.04
C ASP A 456 35.17 13.66 24.08
N ALA A 457 34.27 13.93 25.03
CA ALA A 457 33.11 13.08 25.31
C ALA A 457 32.01 13.27 24.25
N ALA A 458 31.73 12.23 23.47
CA ALA A 458 30.54 12.16 22.60
C ALA A 458 29.27 11.92 23.45
N PRO A 459 28.13 12.56 23.15
CA PRO A 459 26.89 12.35 23.88
C PRO A 459 26.28 10.99 23.52
N GLY A 460 25.97 10.20 24.56
CA GLY A 460 25.42 8.86 24.43
C GLY A 460 24.06 8.81 23.74
N ARG A 461 23.83 7.69 23.03
CA ARG A 461 22.55 7.32 22.42
C ARG A 461 21.45 7.32 23.48
N GLY A 462 20.64 8.37 23.49
CA GLY A 462 19.51 8.52 24.39
C GLY A 462 18.33 7.68 23.92
N GLY A 463 18.02 6.60 24.65
CA GLY A 463 16.78 5.85 24.51
C GLY A 463 15.52 6.69 24.77
N TRP A 464 14.38 6.14 24.35
CA TRP A 464 13.00 6.69 24.31
C TRP A 464 12.53 7.56 25.50
N ARG A 465 13.18 7.52 26.66
CA ARG A 465 12.85 8.35 27.83
C ARG A 465 13.21 9.84 27.69
N SER A 466 13.96 10.25 26.67
CA SER A 466 14.36 11.65 26.47
C SER A 466 13.26 12.56 25.88
N ARG A 467 12.12 12.00 25.41
CA ARG A 467 11.06 12.78 24.74
C ARG A 467 9.93 13.29 25.63
N LEU A 468 9.91 12.97 26.93
CA LEU A 468 8.86 13.40 27.87
C LEU A 468 9.22 14.66 28.70
N GLY A 469 10.34 15.33 28.42
CA GLY A 469 10.91 16.35 29.30
C GLY A 469 10.86 17.81 28.84
N ARG A 470 10.03 18.21 27.85
CA ARG A 470 9.90 19.62 27.44
C ARG A 470 8.49 20.01 27.02
N ARG A 471 7.57 20.10 27.99
CA ARG A 471 6.45 21.06 27.98
C ARG A 471 6.14 21.42 29.44
N VAL A 472 6.67 22.56 29.89
CA VAL A 472 6.09 23.39 30.95
C VAL A 472 5.99 24.79 30.36
#